data_AF-A0A2V9L0L9-F1
#
_entry.id   AF-A0A2V9L0L9-F1
#
_cell.length_a   1.000
_cell.length_b   1.000
_cell.length_c   1.000
_cell.angle_alpha   90.00
_cell.angle_beta   90.00
_cell.angle_gamma   90.00
#
_symmetry.space_group_name_H-M   'P 1'
#
loop_
_entity.id
_entity.type
_entity.pdbx_description
1 polymer ?
#
loop_
_entity_poly.entity_id
_entity_poly.type
_entity_poly.pdbx_seq_one_letter_code
_entity_poly.pdbx_strand_id
1 'polypeptide(L)'
;MIVGPTASGKSALALSIAERWHGEIVNCDSVQVYRGFDIGTGKVPPEERRRVPHHLLDRVEPEQVFTAGDYRREALQALESIRERQRLPILVGGTGLYLRALLVGLFEGPQRSESVRARLTRIAARHPSPPDAQTGCNSRPGRFLHRWLERLDPAAARRIHPRDRQKMI
;
A
#
# COMPACT_ATOMS: atom_id res chain seq x y z
N MET A 1 -10.01 -15.44 2.29
CA MET A 1 -9.66 -14.01 2.45
C MET A 1 -10.86 -13.27 2.97
N ILE A 2 -10.68 -12.31 3.89
CA ILE A 2 -11.75 -11.45 4.43
C ILE A 2 -11.39 -10.01 4.06
N VAL A 3 -12.12 -9.45 3.10
CA VAL A 3 -11.88 -8.11 2.54
C VAL A 3 -13.11 -7.23 2.69
N GLY A 4 -12.89 -5.93 2.85
CA GLY A 4 -14.00 -4.97 3.02
C GLY A 4 -13.55 -3.63 3.59
N PRO A 5 -14.44 -2.62 3.58
CA PRO A 5 -14.12 -1.26 4.02
C PRO A 5 -13.75 -1.19 5.50
N THR A 6 -13.11 -0.11 5.93
CA THR A 6 -12.85 0.15 7.36
C THR A 6 -14.16 0.12 8.16
N ALA A 7 -14.10 -0.34 9.42
CA ALA A 7 -15.26 -0.50 10.31
C ALA A 7 -16.33 -1.53 9.91
N SER A 8 -16.07 -2.41 8.93
CA SER A 8 -17.00 -3.50 8.55
C SER A 8 -16.94 -4.77 9.44
N GLY A 9 -16.25 -4.74 10.58
CA GLY A 9 -16.18 -5.89 11.49
C GLY A 9 -15.26 -7.04 11.06
N LYS A 10 -14.40 -6.84 10.05
CA LYS A 10 -13.49 -7.87 9.51
C LYS A 10 -12.63 -8.55 10.57
N SER A 11 -12.09 -7.77 11.51
CA SER A 11 -11.18 -8.29 12.52
C SER A 11 -11.87 -9.28 13.47
N ALA A 12 -13.09 -8.95 13.92
CA ALA A 12 -13.89 -9.83 14.77
C ALA A 12 -14.25 -11.13 14.06
N LEU A 13 -14.64 -11.05 12.78
CA LEU A 13 -14.90 -12.23 11.95
C LEU A 13 -13.63 -13.09 11.80
N ALA A 14 -12.49 -12.46 11.52
CA ALA A 14 -11.22 -13.17 11.34
C ALA A 14 -10.79 -13.93 12.59
N LEU A 15 -10.89 -13.30 13.76
CA LEU A 15 -10.58 -13.94 15.05
C LEU A 15 -11.48 -15.15 15.28
N SER A 16 -12.79 -15.02 15.09
CA SER A 16 -13.72 -16.14 15.29
C SER A 16 -13.44 -17.34 14.37
N ILE A 17 -13.05 -17.08 13.12
CA ILE A 17 -12.68 -18.13 12.17
C ILE A 17 -11.34 -18.76 12.57
N ALA A 18 -10.36 -17.94 12.95
CA ALA A 18 -9.04 -18.44 13.34
C ALA A 18 -9.08 -19.30 14.60
N GLU A 19 -9.85 -18.91 15.62
CA GLU A 19 -10.05 -19.70 16.84
C GLU A 19 -10.71 -21.05 16.53
N ARG A 20 -11.75 -21.05 15.68
CA ARG A 20 -12.52 -22.26 15.33
C ARG A 20 -11.74 -23.25 14.45
N TRP A 21 -10.94 -22.74 13.51
CA TRP A 21 -10.30 -23.54 12.48
C TRP A 21 -8.79 -23.61 12.63
N HIS A 22 -8.26 -23.28 13.82
CA HIS A 22 -6.83 -23.30 14.09
C HIS A 22 -6.04 -22.47 13.06
N GLY A 23 -6.57 -21.31 12.70
CA GLY A 23 -6.02 -20.43 11.70
C GLY A 23 -5.03 -19.41 12.25
N GLU A 24 -4.30 -18.78 11.34
CA GLU A 24 -3.40 -17.67 11.62
C GLU A 24 -3.75 -16.50 10.70
N ILE A 25 -3.72 -15.29 11.24
CA ILE A 25 -4.15 -14.09 10.53
C ILE A 25 -2.96 -13.44 9.84
N VAL A 26 -3.08 -13.17 8.54
CA VAL A 26 -2.12 -12.36 7.77
C VAL A 26 -2.76 -11.01 7.51
N ASN A 27 -2.22 -9.96 8.13
CA ASN A 27 -2.70 -8.59 7.93
C ASN A 27 -2.48 -8.15 6.47
N CYS A 28 -3.45 -7.43 5.91
CA CYS A 28 -3.45 -6.85 4.56
C CYS A 28 -3.93 -5.38 4.59
N ASP A 29 -3.44 -4.65 5.59
CA ASP A 29 -3.68 -3.22 5.77
C ASP A 29 -2.35 -2.47 5.87
N SER A 30 -2.15 -1.52 4.96
CA SER A 30 -0.90 -0.75 4.80
C SER A 30 -0.59 0.22 5.94
N VAL A 31 -1.54 0.48 6.84
CA VAL A 31 -1.30 1.33 8.02
C VAL A 31 -1.09 0.47 9.26
N GLN A 32 -1.79 -0.67 9.36
CA GLN A 32 -1.62 -1.59 10.50
C GLN A 32 -0.28 -2.34 10.51
N VAL A 33 0.50 -2.29 9.42
CA VAL A 33 1.89 -2.80 9.41
C VAL A 33 2.83 -2.01 10.31
N TYR A 34 2.49 -0.76 10.67
CA TYR A 34 3.36 0.15 11.42
C TYR A 34 3.17 0.04 12.92
N ARG A 35 4.28 -0.04 13.66
CA ARG A 35 4.30 -0.04 15.13
C ARG A 35 3.79 1.26 15.74
N GLY A 36 3.18 1.16 16.91
CA GLY A 36 2.66 2.31 17.67
C GLY A 36 1.41 2.98 17.09
N PHE A 37 1.01 2.65 15.86
CA PHE A 37 -0.19 3.20 15.22
C PHE A 37 -1.40 2.31 15.55
N ASP A 38 -1.82 2.28 16.82
CA ASP A 38 -2.87 1.35 17.28
C ASP A 38 -4.29 1.92 17.17
N ILE A 39 -4.54 3.10 17.77
CA ILE A 39 -5.89 3.67 17.91
C ILE A 39 -6.46 4.10 16.56
N GLY A 40 -5.71 4.91 15.79
CA GLY A 40 -6.20 5.49 14.54
C GLY A 40 -6.36 4.51 13.38
N THR A 41 -5.82 3.30 13.52
CA THR A 41 -5.81 2.28 12.45
C THR A 41 -6.80 1.15 12.70
N GLY A 42 -7.46 1.15 13.87
CA GLY A 42 -8.42 0.10 14.24
C GLY A 42 -7.77 -1.28 14.37
N LYS A 43 -6.52 -1.35 14.85
CA LYS A 43 -5.91 -2.65 15.16
C LYS A 43 -6.68 -3.33 16.29
N VAL A 44 -6.70 -4.65 16.21
CA VAL A 44 -7.20 -5.51 17.28
C VAL A 44 -6.47 -5.17 18.60
N PRO A 45 -7.10 -5.16 19.76
CA PRO A 45 -6.40 -4.95 21.04
C PRO A 45 -5.40 -6.08 21.36
N PRO A 46 -4.30 -5.84 22.11
CA PRO A 46 -3.30 -6.86 22.43
C PRO A 46 -3.86 -8.13 23.08
N GLU A 47 -4.88 -8.00 23.93
CA GLU A 47 -5.56 -9.11 24.60
C GLU A 47 -6.25 -10.07 23.62
N GLU A 48 -6.88 -9.53 22.58
CA GLU A 48 -7.51 -10.32 21.52
C GLU A 48 -6.46 -10.88 20.55
N ARG A 49 -5.40 -10.12 20.25
CA ARG A 49 -4.28 -10.59 19.41
C ARG A 49 -3.57 -11.80 19.99
N ARG A 50 -3.48 -11.94 21.32
CA ARG A 50 -2.81 -13.09 21.96
C ARG A 50 -3.52 -14.42 21.72
N ARG A 51 -4.79 -14.40 21.32
CA ARG A 51 -5.58 -15.61 21.08
C ARG A 51 -5.21 -16.32 19.77
N VAL A 52 -4.71 -15.57 18.79
CA VAL A 52 -4.45 -16.04 17.43
C VAL A 52 -3.16 -15.41 16.91
N PRO A 53 -2.23 -16.15 16.30
CA PRO A 53 -1.04 -15.55 15.68
C PRO A 53 -1.41 -14.54 14.58
N HIS A 54 -0.83 -13.34 14.65
CA HIS A 54 -0.97 -12.29 13.65
C HIS A 54 0.37 -12.05 12.94
N HIS A 55 0.35 -12.09 11.61
CA HIS A 55 1.48 -11.83 10.73
C HIS A 55 1.31 -10.46 10.08
N LEU A 56 2.44 -9.79 9.79
CA LEU A 56 2.49 -8.47 9.14
C LEU A 56 1.70 -7.38 9.87
N LEU A 57 1.52 -7.54 11.17
CA LEU A 57 1.00 -6.53 12.09
C LEU A 57 2.18 -6.03 12.92
N ASP A 58 2.30 -4.71 13.14
CA ASP A 58 3.44 -4.13 13.89
C ASP A 58 4.81 -4.60 13.36
N ARG A 59 4.89 -4.73 12.03
CA ARG A 59 6.02 -5.33 11.34
C ARG A 59 7.19 -4.37 11.15
N VAL A 60 6.90 -3.09 10.94
CA VAL A 60 7.86 -2.03 10.61
C VAL A 60 7.72 -0.83 11.54
N GLU A 61 8.80 -0.07 11.69
CA GLU A 61 8.78 1.20 12.44
C GLU A 61 8.15 2.33 11.60
N PRO A 62 7.54 3.35 12.23
CA PRO A 62 6.87 4.47 11.53
C PRO A 62 7.71 5.19 10.46
N GLU A 63 9.02 5.29 10.66
CA GLU A 63 9.94 5.98 9.75
C GLU A 63 10.32 5.12 8.53
N GLN A 64 10.01 3.82 8.56
CA GLN A 64 10.41 2.88 7.52
C GLN A 64 9.43 2.91 6.34
N VAL A 65 9.97 2.83 5.14
CA VAL A 65 9.15 2.66 3.93
C VAL A 65 8.78 1.19 3.78
N PHE A 66 7.48 0.89 3.73
CA PHE A 66 7.00 -0.47 3.48
C PHE A 66 6.16 -0.52 2.21
N THR A 67 6.73 -1.09 1.14
CA THR A 67 6.11 -1.07 -0.19
C THR A 67 5.16 -2.25 -0.42
N ALA A 68 4.34 -2.18 -1.47
CA ALA A 68 3.53 -3.33 -1.89
C ALA A 68 4.39 -4.53 -2.32
N GLY A 69 5.63 -4.31 -2.77
CA GLY A 69 6.59 -5.37 -3.08
C GLY A 69 7.11 -6.07 -1.83
N ASP A 70 7.42 -5.29 -0.79
CA ASP A 70 7.81 -5.83 0.51
C ASP A 70 6.68 -6.64 1.13
N TYR A 71 5.47 -6.06 1.11
CA TYR A 71 4.26 -6.75 1.52
C TYR A 71 4.08 -8.09 0.81
N ARG A 72 4.13 -8.12 -0.53
CA ARG A 72 3.96 -9.35 -1.31
C ARG A 72 4.96 -10.42 -0.89
N ARG A 73 6.24 -10.05 -0.79
CA ARG A 73 7.32 -10.97 -0.44
C ARG A 73 7.11 -11.57 0.95
N GLU A 74 6.85 -10.74 1.95
CA GLU A 74 6.68 -11.19 3.32
C GLU A 74 5.34 -11.91 3.54
N ALA A 75 4.27 -11.50 2.84
CA ALA A 75 2.99 -12.19 2.88
C ALA A 75 3.08 -13.59 2.30
N LEU A 76 3.76 -13.79 1.17
CA LEU A 76 3.97 -15.12 0.60
C LEU A 76 4.76 -16.02 1.56
N GLN A 77 5.80 -15.50 2.21
CA GLN A 77 6.57 -16.23 3.22
C GLN A 77 5.70 -16.63 4.42
N ALA A 78 4.88 -15.70 4.94
CA ALA A 78 3.97 -15.98 6.04
C ALA A 78 2.93 -17.05 5.64
N LEU A 79 2.33 -16.93 4.45
CA LEU A 79 1.36 -17.89 3.95
C LEU A 79 1.96 -19.29 3.80
N GLU A 80 3.18 -19.41 3.27
CA GLU A 80 3.87 -20.70 3.15
C GLU A 80 4.18 -21.29 4.52
N SER A 81 4.76 -20.51 5.43
CA SER A 81 5.07 -20.95 6.80
C SER A 81 3.84 -21.41 7.59
N ILE A 82 2.68 -20.76 7.40
CA ILE A 82 1.41 -21.19 8.01
C ILE A 82 0.97 -22.54 7.43
N ARG A 83 1.10 -22.73 6.11
CA ARG A 83 0.72 -23.98 5.42
C ARG A 83 1.63 -25.14 5.82
N GLU A 84 2.93 -24.91 5.94
CA GLU A 84 3.90 -25.91 6.43
C GLU A 84 3.56 -26.40 7.83
N ARG A 85 3.03 -25.50 8.68
CA ARG A 85 2.52 -25.84 10.02
C ARG A 85 1.13 -26.48 10.03
N GLN A 86 0.56 -26.77 8.85
CA GLN A 86 -0.79 -27.32 8.66
C GLN A 86 -1.89 -26.47 9.31
N ARG A 87 -1.70 -25.14 9.35
CA ARG A 87 -2.66 -24.17 9.88
C ARG A 87 -3.39 -23.47 8.74
N LEU A 88 -4.56 -22.88 9.01
CA LEU A 88 -5.33 -22.15 8.01
C LEU A 88 -4.84 -20.70 7.88
N PRO A 89 -4.25 -20.28 6.75
CA PRO A 89 -3.91 -18.87 6.55
C PRO A 89 -5.15 -18.03 6.25
N ILE A 90 -5.39 -16.99 7.05
CA ILE A 90 -6.53 -16.08 6.92
C ILE A 90 -6.02 -14.69 6.62
N LEU A 91 -6.07 -14.29 5.34
CA LEU A 91 -5.75 -12.93 4.93
C LEU A 91 -6.91 -11.97 5.29
N VAL A 92 -6.61 -10.89 6.01
CA VAL A 92 -7.60 -9.91 6.50
C VAL A 92 -7.15 -8.50 6.19
N GLY A 93 -8.01 -7.68 5.60
CA GLY A 93 -7.69 -6.26 5.40
C GLY A 93 -8.47 -5.62 4.27
N GLY A 94 -7.91 -4.56 3.71
CA GLY A 94 -8.59 -3.74 2.71
C GLY A 94 -7.69 -2.92 1.79
N THR A 95 -6.37 -3.00 1.92
CA THR A 95 -5.47 -2.26 1.02
C THR A 95 -5.48 -2.89 -0.37
N GLY A 96 -6.23 -2.29 -1.29
CA GLY A 96 -6.42 -2.82 -2.65
C GLY A 96 -5.11 -3.06 -3.40
N LEU A 97 -4.10 -2.20 -3.20
CA LEU A 97 -2.78 -2.38 -3.82
C LEU A 97 -2.05 -3.63 -3.30
N TYR A 98 -2.14 -3.93 -2.01
CA TYR A 98 -1.55 -5.13 -1.40
C TYR A 98 -2.24 -6.39 -1.90
N LEU A 99 -3.57 -6.38 -1.93
CA LEU A 99 -4.36 -7.48 -2.49
C LEU A 99 -4.01 -7.73 -3.95
N ARG A 100 -3.93 -6.67 -4.77
CA ARG A 100 -3.54 -6.78 -6.18
C ARG A 100 -2.11 -7.32 -6.32
N ALA A 101 -1.17 -6.81 -5.54
CA ALA A 101 0.22 -7.25 -5.55
C ALA A 101 0.34 -8.74 -5.19
N LEU A 102 -0.43 -9.21 -4.20
CA LEU A 102 -0.42 -10.59 -3.77
C LEU A 102 -1.05 -11.54 -4.81
N LEU A 103 -2.19 -11.16 -5.38
CA LEU A 103 -2.96 -12.02 -6.29
C LEU A 103 -2.45 -12.01 -7.73
N VAL A 104 -2.06 -10.84 -8.25
CA VAL A 104 -1.71 -10.65 -9.68
C VAL A 104 -0.21 -10.44 -9.86
N GLY A 105 0.52 -10.15 -8.78
CA GLY A 105 1.92 -9.75 -8.84
C GLY A 105 2.09 -8.25 -9.09
N LEU A 106 3.36 -7.84 -9.14
CA LEU A 106 3.76 -6.48 -9.45
C LEU A 106 4.60 -6.50 -10.72
N PHE A 107 4.59 -5.38 -11.45
CA PHE A 107 5.49 -5.18 -12.58
C PHE A 107 6.94 -5.22 -12.10
N GLU A 108 7.77 -6.00 -12.79
CA GLU A 108 9.21 -6.05 -12.56
C GLU A 108 9.87 -4.81 -13.18
N GLY A 109 9.92 -3.75 -12.39
CA GLY A 109 10.55 -2.49 -12.74
C GLY A 109 11.81 -2.20 -11.91
N PRO A 110 12.58 -1.17 -12.27
CA PRO A 110 13.70 -0.73 -11.45
C PRO A 110 13.21 -0.31 -10.05
N GLN A 111 14.09 -0.48 -9.06
CA GLN A 111 13.80 -0.01 -7.71
C GLN A 111 13.62 1.51 -7.67
N ARG A 112 12.88 1.98 -6.66
CA ARG A 112 12.68 3.41 -6.41
C ARG A 112 14.03 4.11 -6.22
N SER A 113 14.32 5.10 -7.07
CA SER A 113 15.51 5.95 -6.96
C SER A 113 15.17 7.32 -6.37
N GLU A 114 15.60 7.57 -5.13
CA GLU A 114 15.31 8.83 -4.45
C GLU A 114 16.02 10.03 -5.11
N SER A 115 17.20 9.81 -5.69
CA SER A 115 17.93 10.86 -6.42
C SER A 115 17.18 11.31 -7.68
N VAL A 116 16.58 10.38 -8.42
CA VAL A 116 15.75 10.67 -9.59
C VAL A 116 14.47 11.40 -9.16
N ARG A 117 13.78 10.93 -8.12
CA ARG A 117 12.57 11.61 -7.59
C ARG A 117 12.86 13.03 -7.13
N ALA A 118 13.96 13.24 -6.42
CA ALA A 118 14.39 14.55 -5.96
C ALA A 118 14.74 15.48 -7.14
N ARG A 119 15.36 14.95 -8.19
CA ARG A 119 15.65 15.70 -9.42
C ARG A 119 14.37 16.08 -10.16
N LEU A 120 13.47 15.13 -10.40
CA LEU A 120 12.18 15.38 -11.07
C LEU A 120 11.30 16.34 -10.26
N THR A 121 11.29 16.23 -8.94
CA THR A 121 10.61 17.16 -8.03
C THR A 121 11.15 18.58 -8.16
N ARG A 122 12.48 18.76 -8.22
CA ARG A 122 13.10 20.07 -8.45
C ARG A 122 12.76 20.64 -9.83
N ILE A 123 12.77 19.81 -10.88
CA ILE A 123 12.40 20.23 -12.24
C ILE A 123 10.94 20.69 -12.27
N ALA A 124 10.03 19.93 -11.66
CA ALA A 124 8.63 20.30 -11.55
C ALA A 124 8.49 21.68 -10.86
N ALA A 125 9.15 21.88 -9.73
CA ALA A 125 9.07 23.13 -8.97
C ALA A 125 9.59 24.37 -9.74
N ARG A 126 10.57 24.19 -10.64
CA ARG A 126 11.13 25.28 -11.46
C ARG A 126 10.25 25.68 -12.64
N HIS A 127 9.30 24.83 -13.04
CA HIS A 127 8.37 25.09 -14.15
C HIS A 127 6.92 25.03 -13.67
N PRO A 128 6.46 26.03 -12.88
CA PRO A 128 5.06 26.12 -12.49
C PRO A 128 4.18 26.29 -13.74
N SER A 129 3.09 25.51 -13.84
CA SER A 129 2.09 25.76 -14.88
C SER A 129 1.40 27.09 -14.58
N PRO A 130 0.97 27.86 -15.61
CA PRO A 130 0.15 29.05 -15.37
C PRO A 130 -1.10 28.69 -14.55
N PRO A 131 -1.62 29.62 -13.73
CA PRO A 131 -2.83 29.38 -12.96
C PRO A 131 -4.00 29.08 -13.90
N ASP A 132 -4.77 28.05 -13.58
CA ASP A 132 -6.01 27.75 -14.31
C ASP A 132 -7.00 28.90 -14.02
N ALA A 133 -7.28 29.74 -15.02
CA ALA A 133 -8.08 30.98 -14.91
C ALA A 133 -9.51 30.78 -14.34
N GLN A 134 -10.00 29.54 -14.31
CA GLN A 134 -11.35 29.18 -13.83
C GLN A 134 -11.40 28.68 -12.38
N THR A 135 -10.27 28.50 -11.68
CA THR A 135 -10.29 27.85 -10.35
C THR A 135 -9.64 28.64 -9.22
N GLY A 136 -9.02 29.80 -9.50
CA GLY A 136 -8.35 30.63 -8.49
C GLY A 136 -7.22 29.93 -7.71
N CYS A 137 -6.83 28.71 -8.11
CA CYS A 137 -5.84 27.90 -7.43
C CYS A 137 -4.46 28.11 -8.04
N ASN A 138 -3.49 28.46 -7.19
CA ASN A 138 -2.08 28.65 -7.53
C ASN A 138 -1.55 27.53 -8.45
N SER A 139 -1.10 27.96 -9.64
CA SER A 139 -0.06 27.41 -10.51
C SER A 139 0.54 26.07 -10.06
N ARG A 140 0.13 24.95 -10.67
CA ARG A 140 0.58 23.60 -10.25
C ARG A 140 1.55 22.97 -11.25
N PRO A 141 2.69 22.41 -10.83
CA PRO A 141 3.85 22.06 -11.68
C PRO A 141 3.71 20.81 -12.59
N GLY A 142 2.49 20.32 -12.86
CA GLY A 142 2.28 19.02 -13.52
C GLY A 142 2.43 18.99 -15.04
N ARG A 143 2.14 20.09 -15.77
CA ARG A 143 2.07 20.06 -17.25
C ARG A 143 3.43 19.88 -17.91
N PHE A 144 4.51 20.41 -17.34
CA PHE A 144 5.85 20.31 -17.94
C PHE A 144 6.35 18.86 -17.97
N LEU A 145 6.25 18.17 -16.82
CA LEU A 145 6.61 16.75 -16.73
C LEU A 145 5.68 15.88 -17.58
N HIS A 146 4.39 16.19 -17.64
CA HIS A 146 3.45 15.44 -18.48
C HIS A 146 3.81 15.52 -19.98
N ARG A 147 4.23 16.69 -20.49
CA ARG A 147 4.73 16.81 -21.87
C ARG A 147 6.00 16.00 -22.12
N TRP A 148 6.89 15.93 -21.12
CA TRP A 148 8.08 15.07 -21.23
C TRP A 148 7.68 13.60 -21.28
N LEU A 149 6.72 13.18 -20.44
CA LEU A 149 6.17 11.84 -20.45
C LEU A 149 5.49 11.53 -21.79
N GLU A 150 4.72 12.45 -22.36
CA GLU A 150 4.07 12.27 -23.68
C GLU A 150 5.07 12.04 -24.81
N ARG A 151 6.26 12.67 -24.74
CA ARG A 151 7.32 12.47 -25.73
C ARG A 151 8.07 11.15 -25.56
N LEU A 152 8.21 10.65 -24.33
CA LEU A 152 8.98 9.43 -24.03
C LEU A 152 8.11 8.17 -24.06
N ASP A 153 6.89 8.25 -23.53
CA ASP A 153 5.91 7.17 -23.47
C ASP A 153 4.48 7.72 -23.61
N PRO A 154 3.97 7.84 -24.86
CA PRO A 154 2.62 8.31 -25.12
C PRO A 154 1.52 7.42 -24.52
N ALA A 155 1.78 6.13 -24.32
CA ALA A 155 0.80 5.20 -23.77
C ALA A 155 0.62 5.43 -22.26
N ALA A 156 1.72 5.60 -21.52
CA ALA A 156 1.67 6.00 -20.11
C ALA A 156 1.07 7.40 -19.93
N ALA A 157 1.42 8.37 -20.79
CA ALA A 157 0.91 9.74 -20.72
C ALA A 157 -0.62 9.83 -20.85
N ARG A 158 -1.25 8.97 -21.67
CA ARG A 158 -2.72 8.90 -21.79
C ARG A 158 -3.40 8.37 -20.53
N ARG A 159 -2.72 7.51 -19.78
CA ARG A 159 -3.25 6.88 -18.56
C ARG A 159 -3.02 7.72 -17.31
N ILE A 160 -1.93 8.50 -17.29
CA ILE A 160 -1.53 9.31 -16.15
C ILE A 160 -2.05 10.73 -16.34
N HIS A 161 -3.00 11.14 -15.49
CA HIS A 161 -3.52 12.50 -15.54
C HIS A 161 -2.39 13.51 -15.21
N PRO A 162 -2.30 14.67 -15.88
CA PRO A 162 -1.30 15.71 -15.60
C PRO A 162 -1.31 16.27 -14.16
N ARG A 163 -2.31 15.90 -13.36
CA ARG A 163 -2.45 16.29 -11.94
C ARG A 163 -1.98 15.19 -10.98
N ASP A 164 -1.75 13.97 -11.46
CA ASP A 164 -1.28 12.83 -10.67
C ASP A 164 0.25 12.86 -10.54
N ARG A 165 0.74 13.73 -9.65
CA ARG A 165 2.18 13.92 -9.43
C ARG A 165 2.88 12.66 -8.94
N GLN A 166 2.18 11.82 -8.18
CA GLN A 166 2.76 10.61 -7.62
C GLN A 166 3.01 9.56 -8.71
N LYS A 167 2.18 9.49 -9.75
CA LYS A 167 2.43 8.62 -10.91
C LYS A 167 3.38 9.20 -11.95
N MET A 168 3.55 10.53 -12.01
CA MET A 168 4.50 11.18 -12.92
C MET A 168 5.95 11.18 -12.44
N ILE A 169 6.18 11.22 -11.12
CA ILE A 169 7.52 11.24 -10.49
C ILE A 169 7.78 9.87 -9.89
#